data_AF-A0A1Y3N6I6-F1
#
_entry.id   AF-A0A1Y3N6I6-F1
#
_cell.length_a   1.000
_cell.length_b   1.000
_cell.length_c   1.000
_cell.angle_alpha   90.00
_cell.angle_beta   90.00
_cell.angle_gamma   90.00
#
_symmetry.space_group_name_H-M   'P 1'
#
loop_
_entity.id
_entity.type
_entity.pdbx_description
1 polymer ?
#
loop_
_entity_poly.entity_id
_entity_poly.type
_entity_poly.pdbx_seq_one_letter_code
_entity_poly.pdbx_strand_id
1 'polypeptide(L)' 'MLKNVEVDVDEILREVDLEHKKDDKVLNLSGGQKRKLCIAIATIGNPKYIFLDEPTTGLDPLSRRKVWDLLLNK' A
#
# COMPACT_ATOMS: atom_id res chain seq x y z
N MET A 1 5.94 -0.24 17.77
CA MET A 1 4.76 -1.11 17.51
C MET A 1 3.53 -0.25 17.71
N LEU A 2 2.61 -0.28 16.74
CA LEU A 2 1.30 0.36 16.82
C LEU A 2 0.53 -0.26 17.99
N LYS A 3 0.63 0.35 19.18
CA LYS A 3 -0.14 -0.08 20.35
C LYS A 3 -1.44 0.72 20.34
N ASN A 4 -2.57 0.03 20.45
CA ASN A 4 -3.93 0.62 20.52
C ASN A 4 -4.40 1.32 19.24
N VAL A 5 -3.94 0.88 18.07
CA VAL A 5 -4.49 1.33 16.78
C VAL A 5 -5.36 0.21 16.24
N GLU A 6 -6.67 0.46 16.14
CA GLU A 6 -7.54 -0.38 15.32
C GLU A 6 -7.22 -0.10 13.85
N VAL A 7 -6.95 -1.17 13.11
CA VAL A 7 -6.56 -1.10 11.70
C VAL A 7 -7.62 -1.85 10.90
N ASP A 8 -8.33 -1.12 10.05
CA ASP A 8 -9.14 -1.73 9.01
C ASP A 8 -8.22 -2.16 7.85
N VAL A 9 -7.86 -3.44 7.86
CA VAL A 9 -6.98 -4.02 6.83
C VAL A 9 -7.66 -4.01 5.46
N ASP A 10 -8.98 -4.17 5.41
CA ASP A 10 -9.72 -4.24 4.16
C ASP A 10 -9.86 -2.87 3.49
N GLU A 11 -10.01 -1.81 4.28
CA GLU A 11 -9.91 -0.43 3.79
C GLU A 11 -8.53 -0.15 3.18
N ILE A 12 -7.45 -0.45 3.91
CA ILE A 12 -6.09 -0.21 3.43
C ILE A 12 -5.80 -1.00 2.14
N LEU A 13 -6.23 -2.26 2.07
CA LEU A 13 -6.06 -3.08 0.86
C LEU A 13 -6.91 -2.57 -0.31
N ARG A 14 -8.10 -1.99 -0.06
CA ARG A 14 -8.91 -1.33 -1.10
C ARG A 14 -8.22 -0.09 -1.66
N GLU A 15 -7.64 0.75 -0.81
CA GLU A 15 -6.92 1.96 -1.24
C GLU A 15 -5.77 1.64 -2.21
N VAL A 16 -5.06 0.52 -2.00
CA VAL A 16 -3.97 0.06 -2.89
C VAL A 16 -4.40 -0.94 -3.96
N ASP A 17 -5.70 -1.22 -4.11
CA ASP A 17 -6.23 -2.16 -5.11
C ASP A 17 -5.59 -3.56 -4.97
N LEU A 18 -5.62 -4.11 -3.76
CA LEU A 18 -5.13 -5.44 -3.38
C LEU A 18 -6.12 -6.26 -2.54
N GLU A 19 -7.34 -5.77 -2.27
CA GLU A 19 -8.35 -6.52 -1.50
C GLU A 19 -8.64 -7.91 -2.10
N HIS A 20 -8.71 -8.00 -3.44
CA HIS A 20 -8.88 -9.26 -4.18
C HIS A 20 -7.70 -10.23 -4.07
N LYS A 21 -6.61 -9.83 -3.40
CA LYS A 21 -5.38 -10.60 -3.14
C LYS A 21 -5.10 -10.76 -1.65
N LYS A 22 -6.06 -10.44 -0.78
CA LYS A 22 -5.90 -10.48 0.69
C LYS A 22 -5.35 -11.82 1.19
N ASP A 23 -5.83 -12.92 0.65
CA ASP A 23 -5.46 -14.28 1.08
C ASP A 23 -4.34 -14.92 0.23
N ASP A 24 -3.85 -14.21 -0.80
CA ASP A 24 -2.74 -14.69 -1.61
C ASP A 24 -1.43 -14.59 -0.84
N LYS A 25 -0.59 -15.62 -0.95
CA LYS A 25 0.78 -15.55 -0.42
C LYS A 25 1.56 -14.44 -1.14
N VAL A 26 2.32 -13.64 -0.40
CA VAL A 26 3.14 -12.53 -0.93
C VAL A 26 4.05 -12.98 -2.09
N LEU A 27 4.56 -14.21 -2.07
CA LEU A 27 5.39 -14.77 -3.14
C LEU A 27 4.67 -14.82 -4.51
N ASN A 28 3.34 -14.93 -4.53
CA ASN A 28 2.50 -14.98 -5.73
C ASN A 28 2.13 -13.59 -6.27
N LEU A 29 2.49 -12.52 -5.57
CA LEU A 29 2.25 -11.15 -6.05
C LEU A 29 3.28 -10.76 -7.11
N SER A 30 2.83 -10.05 -8.14
CA SER A 30 3.71 -9.38 -9.11
C SER A 30 4.60 -8.34 -8.41
N GLY A 31 5.68 -7.90 -9.07
CA GLY A 31 6.57 -6.86 -8.53
C GLY A 31 5.82 -5.57 -8.17
N GLY A 32 4.88 -5.15 -9.02
CA GLY A 32 4.05 -3.97 -8.75
C GLY A 32 3.10 -4.17 -7.58
N GLN A 33 2.45 -5.34 -7.46
CA GLN A 33 1.59 -5.66 -6.31
C GLN A 33 2.39 -5.70 -4.99
N LYS A 34 3.61 -6.24 -4.99
CA LYS A 34 4.50 -6.20 -3.81
C LYS A 34 4.82 -4.77 -3.41
N ARG A 35 5.12 -3.88 -4.37
CA ARG A 35 5.36 -2.45 -4.11
C ARG A 35 4.13 -1.78 -3.50
N LYS A 36 2.94 -2.03 -4.05
CA LYS A 36 1.65 -1.54 -3.50
C LYS A 36 1.43 -2.03 -2.07
N LEU A 37 1.74 -3.30 -1.78
CA LEU A 37 1.65 -3.85 -0.42
C LEU A 37 2.63 -3.18 0.55
N CYS A 38 3.87 -2.90 0.12
CA CYS A 38 4.83 -2.14 0.93
C CYS A 38 4.31 -0.75 1.29
N ILE A 39 3.68 -0.06 0.33
CA ILE A 39 3.07 1.27 0.57
C ILE A 39 1.92 1.15 1.56
N ALA A 40 1.01 0.18 1.38
CA ALA A 40 -0.06 -0.10 2.34
C ALA A 40 0.50 -0.28 3.75
N ILE A 41 1.50 -1.15 3.92
CA ILE A 41 2.17 -1.40 5.22
C ILE A 41 2.77 -0.11 5.80
N ALA A 42 3.43 0.69 4.98
CA ALA A 42 4.04 1.95 5.42
C ALA A 42 3.01 2.99 5.91
N THR A 43 1.76 2.88 5.47
CA THR A 43 0.66 3.80 5.84
C THR A 43 -0.16 3.32 7.04
N ILE A 44 0.05 2.08 7.51
CA ILE A 44 -0.70 1.52 8.63
C ILE A 44 -0.48 2.38 9.88
N GLY A 45 -1.60 2.74 10.53
CA GLY A 45 -1.60 3.51 11.76
C GLY A 45 -1.37 5.01 11.58
N ASN A 46 -1.64 5.51 10.37
CA ASN A 46 -1.63 6.92 10.01
C ASN A 46 -0.39 7.68 10.53
N PRO A 47 0.82 7.25 10.13
CA PRO A 47 2.04 7.89 10.61
C PRO A 47 2.12 9.34 10.13
N LYS A 48 2.61 10.23 10.99
CA LYS A 48 2.81 11.65 10.66
C LYS A 48 3.79 11.87 9.51
N TYR A 49 4.76 10.96 9.34
CA TYR A 49 5.78 11.02 8.31
C TYR A 49 6.04 9.63 7.74
N ILE A 50 6.17 9.55 6.41
CA ILE A 50 6.54 8.33 5.69
C ILE A 50 7.73 8.65 4.80
N PHE A 51 8.77 7.84 4.86
CA PHE A 51 9.92 7.91 3.96
C PHE A 51 9.80 6.81 2.91
N LEU A 52 9.80 7.19 1.65
CA LEU A 52 9.63 6.27 0.53
C LEU A 52 10.81 6.43 -0.43
N ASP A 53 11.57 5.36 -0.63
CA ASP A 53 12.62 5.32 -1.64
C ASP A 53 12.09 4.67 -2.92
N GLU A 54 12.14 5.42 -4.02
CA GLU A 54 11.68 5.01 -5.35
C GLU A 54 10.30 4.30 -5.36
N PRO A 55 9.23 4.87 -4.76
CA PRO A 55 7.98 4.14 -4.48
C PRO A 55 7.20 3.71 -5.73
N THR A 56 7.47 4.34 -6.88
CA THR A 56 6.71 4.11 -8.11
C THR A 56 7.50 3.43 -9.22
N THR A 57 8.76 3.10 -8.94
CA THR A 57 9.65 2.46 -9.92
C THR A 57 9.17 1.04 -10.21
N GLY A 58 9.02 0.73 -11.50
CA GLY A 58 8.49 -0.55 -11.99
C GLY A 58 6.96 -0.67 -11.99
N LEU A 59 6.23 0.38 -11.61
CA LEU A 59 4.77 0.45 -11.78
C LEU A 59 4.39 0.96 -13.17
N ASP A 60 3.31 0.42 -13.73
CA ASP A 60 2.68 0.97 -14.93
C ASP A 60 2.09 2.38 -14.64
N PRO A 61 1.81 3.19 -15.68
CA PRO A 61 1.32 4.56 -15.50
C PRO A 61 0.01 4.70 -14.72
N LEU A 62 -0.86 3.69 -14.75
CA LEU A 62 -2.12 3.71 -13.99
C LEU A 62 -1.84 3.44 -12.51
N SER A 63 -1.09 2.38 -12.20
CA SER A 63 -0.71 2.04 -10.83
C SER A 63 0.08 3.15 -10.14
N ARG A 64 0.97 3.84 -10.88
CA ARG A 64 1.70 5.01 -10.37
C ARG A 64 0.75 6.12 -9.90
N ARG A 65 -0.27 6.45 -10.71
CA ARG A 65 -1.25 7.49 -10.35
C ARG A 65 -2.04 7.10 -9.11
N LYS A 66 -2.54 5.87 -9.03
CA LYS A 66 -3.24 5.36 -7.83
C LYS A 66 -2.40 5.49 -6.56
N VAL A 67 -1.10 5.18 -6.63
CA VAL A 67 -0.18 5.35 -5.49
C VAL A 67 -0.05 6.82 -5.09
N TRP A 68 0.07 7.74 -6.05
CA TRP A 68 0.12 9.17 -5.76
C TRP A 68 -1.19 9.69 -5.17
N ASP A 69 -2.33 9.26 -5.70
CA ASP A 69 -3.64 9.65 -5.18
C ASP A 69 -3.80 9.18 -3.73
N LEU A 70 -3.33 7.98 -3.38
CA LEU A 70 -3.32 7.49 -2.00
C LEU A 70 -2.44 8.34 -1.09
N LEU A 71 -1.23 8.70 -1.53
CA LEU A 71 -0.27 9.44 -0.71
C LEU A 71 -0.65 10.92 -0.53
N LEU A 72 -1.35 11.52 -1.50
CA LEU A 72 -1.77 12.92 -1.46
C LEU A 72 -3.12 13.15 -0.76
N ASN A 73 -3.96 12.11 -0.67
CA ASN A 73 -5.30 12.21 -0.10
C ASN A 73 -5.40 11.64 1.34
N LYS A 74 -4.27 11.34 1.99
CA LYS A 74 -4.19 11.00 3.42
C LYS A 74 -3.73 12.17 4.28
#